data_AF-A0A375G0C3-F1
#
_entry.id   AF-A0A375G0C3-F1
#
_cell.length_a   1.000
_cell.length_b   1.000
_cell.length_c   1.000
_cell.angle_alpha   90.00
_cell.angle_beta   90.00
_cell.angle_gamma   90.00
#
_symmetry.space_group_name_H-M   'P 1'
#
loop_
_entity.id
_entity.type
_entity.pdbx_description
1 polymer ?
#
loop_
_entity_poly.entity_id
_entity_poly.type
_entity_poly.pdbx_seq_one_letter_code
_entity_poly.pdbx_strand_id
1 'polypeptide(L)'
;MKRVHALIAASAMLAACVSTGVDVRQEHLENFLLDFSTLDDVTTQLGKPTSQTTLSNGSTILVYSFASSRPHPESFIPFIGPLFAGGSIKSSTVLFEFDENGVLRSQRRTMSTSASGLSVLPADGLP
;
A
#
# COMPACT_ATOMS: atom_id res chain seq x y z
N MET A 1 7.77 -38.97 11.18
CA MET A 1 6.95 -37.99 11.94
C MET A 1 7.68 -36.69 12.28
N LYS A 2 8.82 -36.69 12.99
CA LYS A 2 9.57 -35.47 13.38
C LYS A 2 9.94 -34.51 12.22
N ARG A 3 10.34 -35.05 11.06
CA ARG A 3 10.73 -34.24 9.87
C ARG A 3 9.57 -33.48 9.25
N VAL A 4 8.36 -34.03 9.34
CA VAL A 4 7.13 -33.38 8.83
C VAL A 4 6.75 -32.19 9.71
N HIS A 5 6.93 -32.30 11.04
CA HIS A 5 6.68 -31.21 11.98
C HIS A 5 7.69 -30.07 11.78
N ALA A 6 8.96 -30.40 11.51
CA ALA A 6 9.99 -29.40 11.19
C ALA A 6 9.69 -28.66 9.88
N LEU A 7 9.18 -29.37 8.86
CA LEU A 7 8.79 -28.77 7.58
C LEU A 7 7.57 -27.84 7.72
N ILE A 8 6.56 -28.24 8.51
CA ILE A 8 5.37 -27.42 8.77
C ILE A 8 5.74 -26.14 9.53
N ALA A 9 6.57 -26.26 10.58
CA ALA A 9 7.04 -25.10 11.34
C ALA A 9 7.88 -24.13 10.49
N ALA A 10 8.74 -24.65 9.60
CA ALA A 10 9.53 -23.84 8.69
C ALA A 10 8.66 -23.10 7.66
N SER A 11 7.61 -23.74 7.12
CA SER A 11 6.71 -23.09 6.16
C SER A 11 5.87 -21.95 6.77
N ALA A 12 5.58 -22.00 8.07
CA ALA A 12 4.82 -20.95 8.74
C ALA A 12 5.61 -19.63 8.92
N MET A 13 6.95 -19.69 9.01
CA MET A 13 7.77 -18.48 9.20
C MET A 13 7.92 -17.61 7.94
N LEU A 14 7.61 -18.12 6.74
CA LEU A 14 7.77 -17.35 5.49
C LEU A 14 6.57 -16.42 5.18
N ALA A 15 5.48 -16.45 5.97
CA ALA A 15 4.24 -15.75 5.62
C ALA A 15 4.15 -14.27 6.10
N ALA A 16 5.19 -13.70 6.71
CA ALA A 16 5.03 -12.52 7.58
C ALA A 16 5.37 -11.15 6.97
N CYS A 17 5.83 -11.04 5.72
CA CYS A 17 6.08 -9.72 5.12
C CYS A 17 5.54 -9.67 3.70
N VAL A 18 4.31 -9.17 3.56
CA VAL A 18 3.71 -8.86 2.27
C VAL A 18 3.69 -7.33 2.12
N SER A 19 4.52 -6.84 1.21
CA SER A 19 4.42 -5.48 0.66
C SER A 19 4.25 -5.63 -0.85
N THR A 20 3.21 -5.01 -1.39
CA THR A 20 2.86 -5.11 -2.80
C THR A 20 2.61 -3.72 -3.38
N GLY A 21 3.05 -3.53 -4.62
CA GLY A 21 2.87 -2.29 -5.38
C GLY A 21 4.00 -1.27 -5.23
N VAL A 22 3.81 -0.12 -5.84
CA VAL A 22 4.77 0.99 -5.87
C VAL A 22 4.29 2.10 -4.94
N ASP A 23 5.09 2.44 -3.93
CA ASP A 23 4.79 3.55 -3.03
C ASP A 23 5.00 4.89 -3.73
N VAL A 24 3.91 5.44 -4.26
CA VAL A 24 3.90 6.79 -4.84
C VAL A 24 3.84 7.80 -3.71
N ARG A 25 5.01 8.35 -3.35
CA ARG A 25 5.15 9.40 -2.34
C ARG A 25 4.61 10.74 -2.85
N GLN A 26 4.08 11.57 -1.95
CA GLN A 26 3.48 12.87 -2.29
C GLN A 26 4.44 13.78 -3.05
N GLU A 27 5.71 13.79 -2.66
CA GLU A 27 6.78 14.53 -3.33
C GLU A 27 6.89 14.18 -4.83
N HIS A 28 6.56 12.97 -5.26
CA HIS A 28 6.54 12.61 -6.68
C HIS A 28 5.32 13.18 -7.41
N LEU A 29 4.16 13.27 -6.74
CA LEU A 29 2.96 13.88 -7.33
C LEU A 29 3.14 15.38 -7.60
N GLU A 30 3.89 16.07 -6.74
CA GLU A 30 4.15 17.51 -6.90
C GLU A 30 5.05 17.83 -8.09
N ASN A 31 5.80 16.84 -8.60
CA ASN A 31 6.59 16.99 -9.82
C ASN A 31 5.74 16.88 -11.10
N PHE A 32 4.52 16.33 -11.01
CA PHE A 32 3.62 16.22 -12.16
C PHE A 32 2.76 17.48 -12.27
N LEU A 33 3.00 18.25 -13.32
CA LEU A 33 2.19 19.40 -13.69
C LEU A 33 0.93 18.94 -14.42
N LEU A 34 -0.23 19.39 -13.94
CA LEU A 34 -1.51 19.24 -14.65
C LEU A 34 -1.41 19.93 -16.01
N ASP A 35 -2.08 19.36 -17.00
CA ASP A 35 -2.15 19.80 -18.39
C ASP A 35 -0.82 19.78 -19.18
N PHE A 36 0.28 19.39 -18.53
CA PHE A 36 1.61 19.25 -19.14
C PHE A 36 2.16 17.84 -19.09
N SER A 37 1.98 17.14 -17.96
CA SER A 37 2.50 15.78 -17.79
C SER A 37 1.72 14.81 -18.68
N THR A 38 2.43 13.93 -19.37
CA THR A 38 1.80 12.92 -20.22
C THR A 38 1.74 11.56 -19.53
N LEU A 39 0.94 10.65 -20.09
CA LEU A 39 0.90 9.26 -19.65
C LEU A 39 2.31 8.64 -19.63
N ASP A 40 3.09 8.90 -20.67
CA ASP A 40 4.46 8.36 -20.83
C ASP A 40 5.44 8.93 -19.79
N ASP A 41 5.32 10.22 -19.43
CA ASP A 41 6.12 10.82 -18.37
C ASP A 41 5.86 10.12 -17.02
N VAL A 42 4.57 9.91 -16.71
CA VAL A 42 4.14 9.30 -15.45
C VAL A 42 4.59 7.83 -15.38
N THR A 43 4.44 7.06 -16.45
CA THR A 43 4.88 5.65 -16.47
C THR A 43 6.40 5.50 -16.53
N THR A 44 7.11 6.44 -17.15
CA THR A 44 8.57 6.46 -17.16
C THR A 44 9.14 6.77 -15.78
N GLN A 45 8.53 7.70 -15.04
CA GLN A 45 9.01 8.12 -13.73
C GLN A 45 8.55 7.19 -12.59
N LEU A 46 7.29 6.72 -12.62
CA LEU A 46 6.72 5.86 -11.56
C LEU A 46 6.78 4.36 -11.88
N GLY A 47 7.04 3.99 -13.13
CA GLY A 47 7.02 2.62 -13.60
C GLY A 47 5.64 2.14 -14.05
N LYS A 48 5.45 0.82 -14.10
CA LYS A 48 4.17 0.24 -14.53
C LYS A 48 3.06 0.50 -13.50
N PRO A 49 1.88 0.98 -13.93
CA PRO A 49 0.73 1.15 -13.05
C PRO A 49 0.23 -0.20 -12.53
N THR A 50 -0.44 -0.18 -11.39
CA THR A 50 -1.10 -1.38 -10.85
C THR A 50 -2.27 -1.80 -11.74
N SER A 51 -3.04 -0.82 -12.23
CA SER A 51 -4.10 -1.01 -13.22
C SER A 51 -4.18 0.20 -14.14
N GLN A 52 -4.60 -0.05 -15.37
CA GLN A 52 -4.89 0.96 -16.37
C GLN A 52 -6.27 0.67 -16.97
N THR A 53 -7.09 1.70 -17.07
CA THR A 53 -8.42 1.63 -17.69
C THR A 53 -8.59 2.80 -18.65
N THR A 54 -9.02 2.51 -19.87
CA THR A 54 -9.45 3.54 -20.82
C THR A 54 -10.98 3.59 -20.82
N LEU A 55 -11.54 4.77 -20.58
CA LEU A 55 -12.99 5.01 -20.60
C LEU A 55 -13.49 5.16 -22.04
N SER A 56 -14.81 5.02 -22.22
CA SER A 56 -15.48 5.18 -23.51
C SER A 56 -15.39 6.60 -24.09
N ASN A 57 -15.07 7.60 -23.27
CA ASN A 57 -14.84 8.99 -23.69
C ASN A 57 -13.40 9.25 -24.17
N GLY A 58 -12.56 8.21 -24.29
CA GLY A 58 -11.15 8.34 -24.69
C GLY A 58 -10.19 8.66 -23.54
N SER A 59 -10.69 9.07 -22.38
CA SER A 59 -9.87 9.32 -21.19
C SER A 59 -9.21 8.04 -20.69
N THR A 60 -7.98 8.14 -20.20
CA THR A 60 -7.26 7.03 -19.59
C THR A 60 -7.04 7.29 -18.10
N ILE A 61 -7.31 6.29 -17.26
CA ILE A 61 -7.10 6.34 -15.82
C ILE A 61 -6.00 5.33 -15.47
N LEU A 62 -4.94 5.83 -14.85
CA LEU A 62 -3.89 5.01 -14.26
C LEU A 62 -4.10 4.93 -12.74
N VAL A 63 -4.06 3.73 -12.22
CA VAL A 63 -4.19 3.44 -10.79
C VAL A 63 -2.90 2.83 -10.27
N TYR A 64 -2.29 3.50 -9.30
CA TYR A 64 -1.16 3.00 -8.54
C TYR A 64 -1.64 2.69 -7.13
N SER A 65 -1.63 1.42 -6.76
CA SER A 65 -2.01 0.97 -5.41
C SER A 65 -0.79 0.36 -4.73
N PHE A 66 -0.54 0.81 -3.51
CA PHE A 66 0.51 0.34 -2.62
C PHE A 66 -0.11 -0.16 -1.34
N ALA A 67 0.24 -1.37 -0.92
CA ALA A 67 -0.13 -1.91 0.37
C ALA A 67 1.10 -2.51 1.05
N SER A 68 1.30 -2.14 2.32
CA SER A 68 2.37 -2.69 3.16
C SER A 68 1.79 -3.08 4.51
N SER A 69 1.99 -4.34 4.91
CA SER A 69 1.69 -4.81 6.26
C SER A 69 2.98 -4.98 7.05
N ARG A 70 3.08 -4.31 8.21
CA ARG A 70 4.17 -4.50 9.17
C ARG A 70 3.59 -5.00 10.50
N PRO A 71 3.64 -6.32 10.76
CA PRO A 71 3.25 -6.87 12.05
C PRO A 71 4.27 -6.48 13.13
N HIS A 72 3.79 -6.22 14.34
CA HIS A 72 4.66 -5.94 15.49
C HIS A 72 5.34 -7.23 15.95
N PRO A 73 6.67 -7.23 16.19
CA PRO A 73 7.40 -8.42 16.64
C PRO A 73 6.89 -8.96 17.99
N GLU A 74 6.34 -8.10 18.85
CA GLU A 74 5.77 -8.45 20.15
C GLU A 74 4.52 -9.35 20.02
N SER A 75 3.85 -9.33 18.86
CA SER A 75 2.70 -10.20 18.56
C SER A 75 3.06 -11.69 18.47
N PHE A 76 4.34 -12.03 18.33
CA PHE A 76 4.81 -13.41 18.19
C PHE A 76 5.21 -14.08 19.52
N ILE A 77 5.11 -13.36 20.65
CA ILE A 77 5.48 -13.91 21.97
C ILE A 77 4.31 -14.72 22.54
N PRO A 78 4.47 -16.00 22.91
CA PRO A 78 3.40 -16.78 23.53
C PRO A 78 2.92 -16.14 24.84
N PHE A 79 1.62 -16.29 25.16
CA PHE A 79 0.93 -15.78 26.37
C PHE A 79 0.70 -14.26 26.47
N ILE A 80 1.63 -13.43 26.02
CA ILE A 80 1.46 -11.96 25.98
C ILE A 80 1.15 -11.43 24.57
N GLY A 81 1.48 -12.20 23.53
CA GLY A 81 1.26 -11.86 22.13
C GLY A 81 -0.17 -11.46 21.79
N PRO A 82 -1.24 -12.07 22.35
CA PRO A 82 -2.62 -11.62 22.13
C PRO A 82 -2.94 -10.23 22.70
N LEU A 83 -2.23 -9.79 23.75
CA LEU A 83 -2.41 -8.47 24.35
C LEU A 83 -1.70 -7.37 23.55
N PHE A 84 -0.61 -7.72 22.88
CA PHE A 84 0.16 -6.84 21.99
C PHE A 84 -0.03 -7.22 20.51
N ALA A 85 -1.07 -8.01 20.21
CA ALA A 85 -1.39 -8.47 18.88
C ALA A 85 -1.78 -7.25 18.05
N GLY A 86 -0.95 -6.93 17.06
CA GLY A 86 -1.11 -5.69 16.35
C GLY A 86 -0.15 -5.52 15.19
N GLY A 87 -0.54 -4.69 14.24
CA GLY A 87 0.25 -4.38 13.06
C GLY A 87 -0.15 -3.03 12.52
N SER A 88 0.77 -2.39 11.79
CA SER A 88 0.44 -1.23 10.98
C SER A 88 0.27 -1.70 9.54
N ILE A 89 -0.93 -1.51 9.00
CA ILE A 89 -1.22 -1.63 7.58
C ILE A 89 -1.23 -0.23 7.02
N LYS A 90 -0.40 0.01 6.00
CA LYS A 90 -0.41 1.25 5.22
C LYS A 90 -0.86 0.92 3.81
N SER A 91 -1.91 1.59 3.36
CA SER A 91 -2.40 1.54 1.99
C SER A 91 -2.36 2.94 1.39
N SER A 92 -1.86 3.06 0.17
CA SER A 92 -1.81 4.32 -0.58
C SER A 92 -2.23 4.04 -2.01
N THR A 93 -3.29 4.70 -2.45
CA THR A 93 -3.79 4.62 -3.82
C THR A 93 -3.70 5.97 -4.47
N VAL A 94 -3.11 6.04 -5.66
CA VAL A 94 -3.03 7.23 -6.49
C VAL A 94 -3.74 6.97 -7.80
N LEU A 95 -4.63 7.88 -8.19
CA LEU A 95 -5.30 7.90 -9.47
C LEU A 95 -4.78 9.07 -10.28
N PHE A 96 -4.34 8.79 -11.50
CA PHE A 96 -4.03 9.80 -12.51
C PHE A 96 -5.04 9.67 -13.63
N GLU A 97 -5.73 10.76 -13.94
CA GLU A 97 -6.71 10.83 -15.01
C GLU A 97 -6.11 11.65 -16.15
N PHE A 98 -6.08 11.03 -17.33
CA PHE A 98 -5.55 11.60 -18.55
C PHE A 98 -6.69 11.83 -19.53
N ASP A 99 -6.61 12.92 -20.28
CA ASP A 99 -7.49 13.21 -21.40
C ASP A 99 -7.26 12.24 -22.57
N GLU A 100 -8.13 12.29 -23.59
CA GLU A 100 -7.98 11.53 -24.84
C GLU A 100 -6.64 11.79 -25.55
N ASN A 101 -6.08 12.98 -25.36
CA ASN A 101 -4.76 13.37 -25.85
C ASN A 101 -3.58 12.81 -25.03
N GLY A 102 -3.85 12.02 -23.98
CA GLY A 102 -2.81 11.46 -23.10
C GLY A 102 -2.21 12.46 -22.11
N VAL A 103 -2.87 13.60 -21.90
CA VAL A 103 -2.41 14.70 -21.01
C VAL A 103 -3.08 14.59 -19.65
N LEU A 104 -2.31 14.74 -18.57
CA LEU A 104 -2.78 14.64 -17.19
C LEU A 104 -3.77 15.76 -16.86
N ARG A 105 -5.01 15.42 -16.52
CA ARG A 105 -6.06 16.37 -16.14
C ARG A 105 -6.30 16.44 -14.64
N SER A 106 -6.17 15.31 -13.96
CA SER A 106 -6.44 15.22 -12.54
C SER A 106 -5.55 14.19 -11.89
N GLN A 107 -5.14 14.48 -10.67
CA GLN A 107 -4.44 13.54 -9.80
C GLN A 107 -5.12 13.50 -8.44
N ARG A 108 -5.39 12.29 -7.94
CA ARG A 108 -6.01 12.09 -6.63
C ARG A 108 -5.26 11.03 -5.86
N ARG A 109 -4.78 11.39 -4.68
CA ARG A 109 -4.15 10.46 -3.73
C ARG A 109 -5.10 10.20 -2.56
N THR A 110 -5.28 8.93 -2.26
CA THR A 110 -6.00 8.45 -1.08
C THR A 110 -5.06 7.58 -0.27
N MET A 111 -4.73 8.00 0.95
CA MET A 111 -3.91 7.20 1.87
C MET A 111 -4.78 6.74 3.04
N SER A 112 -4.62 5.49 3.45
CA SER A 112 -5.28 4.93 4.62
C SER A 112 -4.25 4.17 5.44
N THR A 113 -4.12 4.54 6.71
CA THR A 113 -3.29 3.80 7.67
C THR A 113 -4.23 3.19 8.70
N SER A 114 -4.18 1.87 8.81
CA SER A 114 -4.91 1.13 9.83
C SER A 114 -3.88 0.52 10.75
N ALA A 115 -3.91 0.93 12.02
CA ALA A 115 -3.18 0.26 13.08
C ALA A 115 -4.19 -0.56 13.89
N SER A 116 -3.78 -1.76 14.31
CA SER A 116 -4.57 -2.59 15.21
C SER A 116 -3.68 -3.01 16.37
N GLY A 117 -4.25 -3.15 17.57
CA GLY A 117 -3.57 -3.56 18.79
C GLY A 117 -3.81 -2.63 19.97
N LEU A 118 -3.48 -3.10 21.17
CA LEU A 118 -3.64 -2.33 22.43
C LEU A 118 -2.82 -1.03 22.45
N SER A 119 -1.73 -0.96 21.66
CA SER A 119 -0.90 0.24 21.45
C SER A 119 -1.58 1.38 20.69
N VAL A 120 -2.79 1.15 20.14
CA VAL A 120 -3.58 2.16 19.42
C VAL A 120 -4.52 2.93 20.36
N LEU A 121 -4.64 2.50 21.62
CA LEU A 121 -5.41 3.23 22.64
C LEU A 121 -4.66 4.51 23.07
N PRO A 122 -5.33 5.67 23.14
CA PRO A 122 -4.77 6.85 23.80
C PRO A 122 -4.48 6.51 25.27
N ALA A 123 -3.34 6.96 25.79
CA ALA A 123 -2.94 6.75 27.18
C ALA A 123 -3.91 7.38 28.23
N ASP A 124 -4.93 8.13 27.79
CA ASP A 124 -5.91 8.83 28.63
C ASP A 124 -7.15 7.99 29.03
N GLY A 125 -7.12 6.67 28.80
CA GLY A 125 -8.28 5.79 28.98
C GLY A 125 -8.24 4.82 30.17
N LEU A 126 -7.51 5.11 31.25
CA LEU A 126 -7.49 4.27 32.46
C LEU A 126 -8.20 5.01 33.62
N PRO A 127 -9.36 4.51 34.12
CA PRO A 127 -9.87 4.90 35.44
C PRO A 127 -9.03 4.29 36.58
#